data_AF-A0A8T2SZ58-F1
#
_entry.id   AF-A0A8T2SZ58-F1
#
_cell.length_a   1.000
_cell.length_b   1.000
_cell.length_c   1.000
_cell.angle_alpha   90.00
_cell.angle_beta   90.00
_cell.angle_gamma   90.00
#
_symmetry.space_group_name_H-M   'P 1'
#
loop_
_entity.id
_entity.type
_entity.pdbx_description
1 polymer ?
#
loop_
_entity_poly.entity_id
_entity_poly.type
_entity_poly.pdbx_seq_one_letter_code
_entity_poly.pdbx_strand_id
1 'polypeptide(L)'
;MYPHIIVYFCMAHCLNNFLKDIGNSDWILPTINEANSLVSFINNHTRVKNELSKRSTLVLLKYSDTRFAYNFTMLHRVVKCSGVLRGFSLSDEFARMPEASTSEGKQFRRLADDAAWWENISYIVDIVHPLVHLLKIVDSMDPCIDKVYEAMDCTIEARRTLVNDNDRYEELSTICVSRWDAYYSPLHAEAYMLDLEFEDEKQYVDPEIANGLRIILERFFPDSVAR
;
A
#
# COMPACT_ATOMS: atom_id res chain seq x y z
N MET A 1 17.18 -26.40 17.48
CA MET A 1 16.97 -25.75 16.17
C MET A 1 17.93 -26.38 15.18
N TYR A 2 17.45 -26.85 14.03
CA TYR A 2 18.25 -27.59 13.05
C TYR A 2 19.07 -26.60 12.18
N PRO A 3 20.41 -26.67 12.14
CA PRO A 3 21.26 -25.69 11.45
C PRO A 3 20.98 -25.56 9.94
N HIS A 4 20.43 -26.60 9.33
CA HIS A 4 20.16 -26.71 7.90
C HIS A 4 18.79 -26.16 7.49
N ILE A 5 17.90 -25.84 8.44
CA ILE A 5 16.59 -25.25 8.12
C ILE A 5 16.72 -23.74 8.17
N ILE A 6 16.42 -23.08 7.06
CA ILE A 6 16.34 -21.62 7.01
C ILE A 6 14.88 -21.21 7.04
N VAL A 7 14.56 -20.29 7.95
CA VAL A 7 13.21 -19.78 8.16
C VAL A 7 13.20 -18.32 7.76
N TYR A 8 12.23 -17.96 6.93
CA TYR A 8 12.01 -16.59 6.49
C TYR A 8 10.56 -16.21 6.80
N PHE A 9 10.34 -14.91 7.01
CA PHE A 9 9.00 -14.39 7.16
C PHE A 9 8.31 -14.32 5.80
N CYS A 10 6.99 -14.50 5.80
CA CYS A 10 6.20 -14.31 4.60
C CYS A 10 6.15 -12.82 4.25
N MET A 11 6.74 -12.43 3.11
CA MET A 11 6.84 -11.02 2.73
C MET A 11 5.46 -10.35 2.56
N ALA A 12 4.47 -11.08 2.04
CA ALA A 12 3.10 -10.59 1.97
C ALA A 12 2.51 -10.27 3.36
N HIS A 13 2.79 -11.11 4.36
CA HIS A 13 2.38 -10.84 5.73
C HIS A 13 3.11 -9.62 6.31
N CYS A 14 4.42 -9.53 6.07
CA CYS A 14 5.25 -8.40 6.47
C CYS A 14 4.75 -7.07 5.90
N LEU A 15 4.46 -7.01 4.60
CA LEU A 15 3.94 -5.80 3.93
C LEU A 15 2.53 -5.45 4.40
N ASN A 16 1.68 -6.44 4.70
CA ASN A 16 0.37 -6.15 5.31
C ASN A 16 0.53 -5.48 6.69
N ASN A 17 1.48 -5.92 7.51
CA ASN A 17 1.78 -5.27 8.79
C ASN A 17 2.39 -3.88 8.62
N PHE A 18 3.12 -3.65 7.55
CA PHE A 18 3.66 -2.34 7.20
C PHE A 18 2.52 -1.37 6.83
N LEU A 19 1.65 -1.78 5.91
CA LEU A 19 0.45 -1.02 5.54
C LEU A 19 -0.48 -0.80 6.74
N LYS A 20 -0.55 -1.75 7.67
CA LYS A 20 -1.26 -1.56 8.94
C LYS A 20 -0.72 -0.38 9.74
N ASP A 21 0.58 -0.32 9.95
CA ASP A 21 1.19 0.74 10.77
C ASP A 21 0.98 2.11 10.12
N ILE A 22 1.19 2.23 8.81
CA ILE A 22 0.89 3.45 8.04
C ILE A 22 -0.59 3.81 8.18
N GLY A 23 -1.49 2.82 8.03
CA GLY A 23 -2.93 3.03 8.13
C GLY A 23 -3.40 3.50 9.51
N ASN A 24 -2.59 3.29 10.55
CA ASN A 24 -2.88 3.71 11.92
C ASN A 24 -2.31 5.10 12.26
N SER A 25 -1.55 5.73 11.37
CA SER A 25 -1.08 7.11 11.57
C SER A 25 -2.27 8.05 11.78
N ASP A 26 -2.15 8.97 12.73
CA ASP A 26 -3.24 9.84 13.19
C ASP A 26 -3.81 10.72 12.06
N TRP A 27 -3.01 11.05 11.05
CA TRP A 27 -3.43 11.85 9.90
C TRP A 27 -3.97 11.00 8.72
N ILE A 28 -3.75 9.68 8.72
CA ILE A 28 -4.22 8.76 7.67
C ILE A 28 -5.52 8.07 8.09
N LEU A 29 -5.59 7.57 9.34
CA LEU A 29 -6.70 6.77 9.85
C LEU A 29 -8.07 7.47 9.71
N PRO A 30 -8.23 8.78 9.97
CA PRO A 30 -9.49 9.47 9.77
C PRO A 30 -9.97 9.40 8.31
N THR A 31 -9.06 9.56 7.34
CA THR A 31 -9.38 9.51 5.91
C THR A 31 -9.83 8.10 5.50
N ILE A 32 -9.18 7.06 6.04
CA ILE A 32 -9.60 5.66 5.84
C ILE A 32 -11.03 5.45 6.37
N ASN A 33 -11.33 5.95 7.57
CA ASN A 33 -12.64 5.81 8.19
C ASN A 33 -13.75 6.54 7.43
N GLU A 34 -13.47 7.75 6.93
CA GLU A 34 -14.41 8.51 6.10
C GLU A 34 -14.68 7.82 4.76
N ALA A 35 -13.63 7.34 4.07
CA ALA A 35 -13.78 6.58 2.84
C ALA A 35 -14.55 5.27 3.05
N ASN A 36 -14.29 4.57 4.17
CA ASN A 36 -15.05 3.38 4.55
C ASN A 36 -16.52 3.66 4.80
N SER A 37 -16.84 4.79 5.43
CA SER A 37 -18.22 5.24 5.66
C SER A 37 -18.93 5.51 4.33
N LEU A 38 -18.26 6.21 3.40
CA LEU A 38 -18.76 6.46 2.04
C LEU A 38 -19.03 5.16 1.28
N VAL A 39 -18.06 4.24 1.26
CA VAL A 39 -18.20 2.96 0.55
C VAL A 39 -19.28 2.09 1.18
N SER A 40 -19.41 2.11 2.51
CA SER A 40 -20.45 1.38 3.23
C SER A 40 -21.84 1.94 2.91
N PHE A 41 -22.00 3.27 2.88
CA PHE A 41 -23.25 3.90 2.45
C PHE A 41 -23.66 3.41 1.06
N ILE A 42 -22.75 3.43 0.10
CA ILE A 42 -23.04 2.99 -1.28
C ILE A 42 -23.41 1.50 -1.33
N ASN A 43 -22.63 0.64 -0.66
CA ASN A 43 -22.81 -0.81 -0.75
C ASN A 43 -24.03 -1.32 0.02
N ASN A 44 -24.44 -0.62 1.08
CA ASN A 44 -25.58 -1.03 1.90
C ASN A 44 -26.94 -0.57 1.33
N HIS A 45 -26.96 0.41 0.41
CA HIS A 45 -28.19 0.94 -0.18
C HIS A 45 -28.33 0.51 -1.65
N THR A 46 -29.19 -0.50 -1.90
CA THR A 46 -29.38 -1.08 -3.24
C THR A 46 -29.75 -0.03 -4.30
N ARG A 47 -30.56 0.98 -3.96
CA ARG A 47 -30.94 2.06 -4.90
C ARG A 47 -29.74 2.90 -5.30
N VAL A 48 -28.94 3.35 -4.32
CA VAL A 48 -27.70 4.10 -4.54
C VAL A 48 -26.72 3.29 -5.38
N LYS A 49 -26.51 2.01 -5.03
CA LYS A 49 -25.63 1.10 -5.74
C LYS A 49 -26.04 0.90 -7.20
N ASN A 50 -27.33 0.67 -7.45
CA ASN A 50 -27.87 0.47 -8.79
C ASN A 50 -27.78 1.73 -9.65
N GLU A 51 -27.88 2.92 -9.04
CA GLU A 51 -27.75 4.16 -9.79
C GLU A 51 -26.29 4.48 -10.13
N LEU A 52 -25.37 4.18 -9.22
CA LEU A 52 -23.94 4.29 -9.48
C LEU A 52 -23.45 3.27 -10.53
N SER A 53 -23.99 2.05 -10.54
CA SER A 53 -23.60 1.03 -11.53
C SER A 53 -24.00 1.37 -12.97
N LYS A 54 -24.99 2.26 -13.16
CA LYS A 54 -25.32 2.82 -14.48
C LYS A 54 -24.27 3.81 -14.97
N ARG A 55 -23.52 4.44 -14.06
CA ARG A 55 -22.53 5.49 -14.34
C ARG A 55 -21.10 4.97 -14.40
N SER A 56 -20.84 3.80 -13.80
CA SER A 56 -19.51 3.18 -13.78
C SER A 56 -19.59 1.67 -13.68
N THR A 57 -18.70 0.98 -14.39
CA THR A 57 -18.48 -0.47 -14.26
C THR A 57 -17.58 -0.81 -13.07
N LEU A 58 -16.94 0.18 -12.44
CA LEU A 58 -16.06 -0.03 -11.29
C LEU A 58 -16.88 -0.24 -10.01
N VAL A 59 -16.72 -1.43 -9.41
CA VAL A 59 -17.33 -1.77 -8.12
C VAL A 59 -16.46 -1.24 -6.98
N LEU A 60 -17.08 -0.47 -6.08
CA LEU A 60 -16.45 -0.04 -4.83
C LEU A 60 -16.36 -1.20 -3.84
N LEU A 61 -15.13 -1.43 -3.38
CA LEU A 61 -14.73 -2.56 -2.56
C LEU A 61 -14.93 -2.25 -1.08
N LYS A 62 -15.73 -3.05 -0.38
CA LYS A 62 -15.97 -2.89 1.06
C LYS A 62 -14.79 -3.42 1.86
N TYR A 63 -14.30 -2.61 2.80
CA TYR A 63 -13.28 -2.95 3.78
C TYR A 63 -13.31 -4.38 4.35
N SER A 64 -12.11 -4.88 4.68
CA SER A 64 -11.91 -6.13 5.41
C SER A 64 -10.84 -5.94 6.51
N ASP A 65 -11.23 -6.17 7.77
CA ASP A 65 -10.34 -6.07 8.95
C ASP A 65 -9.12 -6.98 8.91
N THR A 66 -9.19 -8.08 8.16
CA THR A 66 -8.15 -9.11 8.15
C THR A 66 -7.07 -8.86 7.10
N ARG A 67 -7.19 -7.81 6.26
CA ARG A 67 -6.24 -7.50 5.19
C ARG A 67 -6.05 -5.99 5.05
N PHE A 68 -5.12 -5.41 5.79
CA PHE A 68 -4.88 -3.95 5.82
C PHE A 68 -4.60 -3.33 4.45
N ALA A 69 -3.95 -4.04 3.53
CA ALA A 69 -3.77 -3.59 2.15
C ALA A 69 -5.09 -3.31 1.40
N TYR A 70 -6.18 -3.91 1.86
CA TYR A 70 -7.49 -3.66 1.31
C TYR A 70 -7.97 -2.22 1.57
N ASN A 71 -7.57 -1.59 2.68
CA ASN A 71 -7.86 -0.17 2.95
C ASN A 71 -7.35 0.70 1.80
N PHE A 72 -6.07 0.57 1.47
CA PHE A 72 -5.46 1.39 0.41
C PHE A 72 -5.95 0.99 -0.98
N THR A 73 -6.29 -0.27 -1.20
CA THR A 73 -6.96 -0.71 -2.44
C THR A 73 -8.34 -0.07 -2.59
N MET A 74 -9.08 0.05 -1.49
CA MET A 74 -10.38 0.72 -1.42
C MET A 74 -10.22 2.23 -1.66
N LEU A 75 -9.26 2.90 -1.02
CA LEU A 75 -8.96 4.32 -1.27
C LEU A 75 -8.61 4.58 -2.75
N HIS A 76 -7.72 3.78 -3.32
CA HIS A 76 -7.35 3.90 -4.73
C HIS A 76 -8.55 3.73 -5.68
N ARG A 77 -9.50 2.84 -5.35
CA ARG A 77 -10.75 2.71 -6.12
C ARG A 77 -11.67 3.92 -5.93
N VAL A 78 -11.76 4.47 -4.72
CA VAL A 78 -12.53 5.69 -4.45
C VAL A 78 -11.99 6.87 -5.27
N VAL A 79 -10.67 7.05 -5.33
CA VAL A 79 -10.00 8.05 -6.18
C VAL A 79 -10.35 7.86 -7.65
N LYS A 80 -10.25 6.63 -8.17
CA LYS A 80 -10.62 6.31 -9.57
C LYS A 80 -12.10 6.61 -9.88
N CYS A 81 -12.97 6.47 -8.89
CA CYS A 81 -14.40 6.75 -9.02
C CYS A 81 -14.78 8.20 -8.66
N SER A 82 -13.82 9.08 -8.33
CA SER A 82 -14.08 10.43 -7.81
C SER A 82 -15.04 11.22 -8.69
N GLY A 83 -14.78 11.33 -10.00
CA GLY A 83 -15.67 12.04 -10.93
C GLY A 83 -17.11 11.51 -10.94
N VAL A 84 -17.28 10.18 -10.89
CA VAL A 84 -18.60 9.55 -10.85
C VAL A 84 -19.31 9.81 -9.53
N LEU A 85 -18.59 9.71 -8.41
CA LEU A 85 -19.13 9.93 -7.07
C LEU A 85 -19.55 11.39 -6.86
N ARG A 86 -18.73 12.34 -7.32
CA ARG A 86 -19.02 13.78 -7.30
C ARG A 86 -20.19 14.13 -8.21
N GLY A 87 -20.22 13.59 -9.43
CA GLY A 87 -21.34 13.79 -10.34
C GLY A 87 -22.65 13.18 -9.80
N PHE A 88 -22.58 12.03 -9.13
CA PHE A 88 -23.74 11.41 -8.51
C PHE A 88 -24.26 12.21 -7.30
N SER A 89 -23.38 12.70 -6.43
CA SER A 89 -23.80 13.47 -5.24
C SER A 89 -24.50 14.79 -5.59
N LEU A 90 -24.20 15.36 -6.75
CA LEU A 90 -24.82 16.58 -7.28
C LEU A 90 -26.07 16.33 -8.14
N SER A 91 -26.42 15.07 -8.40
CA SER A 91 -27.49 14.73 -9.33
C SER A 91 -28.89 14.87 -8.74
N ASP A 92 -29.86 15.25 -9.59
CA ASP A 92 -31.28 15.28 -9.22
C ASP A 92 -31.80 13.90 -8.81
N GLU A 93 -31.26 12.82 -9.41
CA GLU A 93 -31.62 11.46 -9.05
C GLU A 93 -31.28 11.19 -7.58
N PHE A 94 -30.06 11.52 -7.15
CA PHE A 94 -29.65 11.36 -5.76
C PHE A 94 -30.48 12.26 -4.84
N ALA A 95 -30.70 13.52 -5.21
CA ALA A 95 -31.47 14.46 -4.40
C ALA A 95 -32.91 14.00 -4.10
N ARG A 96 -33.52 13.21 -5.00
CA ARG A 96 -34.86 12.65 -4.83
C ARG A 96 -34.90 11.34 -4.04
N MET A 97 -33.74 10.72 -3.75
CA MET A 97 -33.68 9.49 -2.97
C MET A 97 -33.93 9.77 -1.47
N PRO A 98 -34.73 8.94 -0.77
CA PRO A 98 -34.84 9.03 0.69
C PRO A 98 -33.48 8.97 1.40
N GLU A 99 -32.55 8.19 0.85
CA GLU A 99 -31.18 8.02 1.32
C GLU A 99 -30.42 9.36 1.41
N ALA A 100 -30.69 10.33 0.53
CA ALA A 100 -30.01 11.64 0.56
C ALA A 100 -30.35 12.48 1.79
N SER A 101 -31.48 12.21 2.47
CA SER A 101 -31.90 12.94 3.67
C SER A 101 -31.37 12.31 4.97
N THR A 102 -30.83 11.09 4.91
CA THR A 102 -30.23 10.39 6.05
C THR A 102 -28.92 11.06 6.50
N SER A 103 -28.45 10.74 7.70
CA SER A 103 -27.14 11.17 8.20
C SER A 103 -26.00 10.75 7.25
N GLU A 104 -26.05 9.52 6.78
CA GLU A 104 -25.04 8.89 5.93
C GLU A 104 -25.06 9.50 4.52
N GLY A 105 -26.24 9.77 3.97
CA GLY A 105 -26.38 10.46 2.68
C GLY A 105 -25.89 11.90 2.73
N LYS A 106 -26.14 12.61 3.83
CA LYS A 106 -25.60 13.97 4.06
C LYS A 106 -24.08 13.95 4.21
N GLN A 107 -23.53 12.97 4.95
CA GLN A 107 -22.09 12.78 5.06
C GLN A 107 -21.45 12.46 3.71
N PHE A 108 -22.04 11.55 2.93
CA PHE A 108 -21.61 11.24 1.57
C PHE A 108 -21.54 12.50 0.71
N ARG A 109 -22.59 13.33 0.72
CA ARG A 109 -22.62 14.58 -0.05
C ARG A 109 -21.56 15.56 0.43
N ARG A 110 -21.35 15.69 1.74
CA ARG A 110 -20.29 16.54 2.33
C ARG A 110 -18.91 16.12 1.82
N LEU A 111 -18.57 14.84 1.93
CA LEU A 111 -17.27 14.31 1.49
C LEU A 111 -17.09 14.43 -0.03
N ALA A 112 -18.15 14.19 -0.80
CA ALA A 112 -18.09 14.33 -2.26
C ALA A 112 -17.81 15.78 -2.70
N ASP A 113 -18.26 16.77 -1.94
CA ASP A 113 -18.02 18.19 -2.22
C ASP A 113 -16.68 18.71 -1.66
N ASP A 114 -16.06 17.99 -0.73
CA ASP A 114 -14.83 18.40 -0.04
C ASP A 114 -13.58 18.18 -0.91
N ALA A 115 -13.10 19.26 -1.53
CA ALA A 115 -11.90 19.22 -2.37
C ALA A 115 -10.63 18.81 -1.59
N ALA A 116 -10.48 19.28 -0.35
CA ALA A 116 -9.31 18.97 0.47
C ALA A 116 -9.30 17.48 0.85
N TRP A 117 -10.48 16.89 1.09
CA TRP A 117 -10.59 15.45 1.31
C TRP A 117 -10.15 14.62 0.09
N TRP A 118 -10.56 15.02 -1.12
CA TRP A 118 -10.12 14.36 -2.37
C TRP A 118 -8.62 14.49 -2.64
N GLU A 119 -8.04 15.64 -2.31
CA GLU A 119 -6.59 15.85 -2.39
C GLU A 119 -5.86 14.96 -1.38
N ASN A 120 -6.35 14.89 -0.13
CA ASN A 120 -5.73 14.09 0.92
C ASN A 120 -5.79 12.57 0.63
N ILE A 121 -6.91 12.05 0.13
CA ILE A 121 -7.00 10.64 -0.26
C ILE A 121 -6.07 10.30 -1.43
N SER A 122 -5.93 11.21 -2.41
CA SER A 122 -5.03 11.02 -3.55
C SER A 122 -3.56 11.01 -3.08
N TYR A 123 -3.21 11.98 -2.23
CA TYR A 123 -1.90 12.05 -1.57
C TYR A 123 -1.54 10.76 -0.82
N ILE A 124 -2.45 10.24 0.01
CA ILE A 124 -2.24 8.97 0.73
C ILE A 124 -2.05 7.81 -0.25
N VAL A 125 -2.88 7.73 -1.30
CA VAL A 125 -2.82 6.67 -2.31
C VAL A 125 -1.47 6.69 -3.04
N ASP A 126 -0.94 7.86 -3.38
CA ASP A 126 0.34 7.98 -4.08
C ASP A 126 1.50 7.54 -3.19
N ILE A 127 1.52 7.94 -1.92
CA ILE A 127 2.57 7.54 -0.94
C ILE A 127 2.64 6.02 -0.77
N VAL A 128 1.48 5.37 -0.63
CA VAL A 128 1.42 3.92 -0.37
C VAL A 128 1.46 3.08 -1.63
N HIS A 129 1.37 3.70 -2.81
CA HIS A 129 1.30 2.98 -4.08
C HIS A 129 2.46 1.99 -4.28
N PRO A 130 3.73 2.35 -4.03
CA PRO A 130 4.85 1.42 -4.16
C PRO A 130 4.73 0.19 -3.25
N LEU A 131 4.30 0.37 -2.00
CA LEU A 131 4.08 -0.74 -1.06
C LEU A 131 2.93 -1.64 -1.48
N VAL A 132 1.82 -1.07 -1.94
CA VAL A 132 0.67 -1.83 -2.44
C VAL A 132 1.05 -2.57 -3.74
N HIS A 133 1.91 -1.99 -4.57
CA HIS A 133 2.44 -2.63 -5.76
C HIS A 133 3.35 -3.81 -5.39
N LEU A 134 4.31 -3.61 -4.49
CA LEU A 134 5.18 -4.66 -4.00
C LEU A 134 4.38 -5.81 -3.37
N LEU A 135 3.33 -5.51 -2.60
CA LEU A 135 2.46 -6.55 -2.05
C LEU A 135 1.84 -7.43 -3.15
N LYS A 136 1.41 -6.84 -4.28
CA LYS A 136 0.86 -7.62 -5.40
C LYS A 136 1.91 -8.51 -6.06
N ILE A 137 3.17 -8.04 -6.13
CA ILE A 137 4.28 -8.84 -6.65
C ILE A 137 4.50 -10.06 -5.76
N VAL A 138 4.60 -9.86 -4.44
CA VAL A 138 4.90 -10.97 -3.52
C VAL A 138 3.70 -11.88 -3.21
N ASP A 139 2.47 -11.43 -3.46
CA ASP A 139 1.25 -12.26 -3.44
C ASP A 139 1.05 -13.04 -4.75
N SER A 140 1.89 -12.82 -5.77
CA SER A 140 1.83 -13.58 -7.02
C SER A 140 2.38 -15.00 -6.85
N MET A 141 2.14 -15.85 -7.85
CA MET A 141 2.72 -17.20 -7.88
C MET A 141 4.13 -17.22 -8.51
N ASP A 142 4.58 -16.07 -9.03
CA ASP A 142 5.86 -15.95 -9.72
C ASP A 142 7.01 -15.75 -8.72
N PRO A 143 8.21 -16.29 -9.00
CA PRO A 143 9.41 -15.96 -8.22
C PRO A 143 9.62 -14.44 -8.21
N CYS A 144 9.83 -13.87 -7.03
CA CYS A 144 9.85 -12.42 -6.86
C CYS A 144 10.73 -11.91 -5.72
N ILE A 145 11.51 -12.79 -5.08
CA ILE A 145 12.35 -12.39 -3.93
C ILE A 145 13.44 -11.39 -4.34
N ASP A 146 13.92 -11.55 -5.57
CA ASP A 146 14.80 -10.65 -6.34
C ASP A 146 14.23 -9.23 -6.50
N LYS A 147 12.90 -9.10 -6.55
CA LYS A 147 12.22 -7.81 -6.72
C LYS A 147 12.02 -7.04 -5.41
N VAL A 148 12.15 -7.71 -4.26
CA VAL A 148 11.76 -7.13 -2.96
C VAL A 148 12.65 -5.95 -2.58
N TYR A 149 13.97 -6.07 -2.78
CA TYR A 149 14.92 -5.03 -2.40
C TYR A 149 14.68 -3.74 -3.19
N GLU A 150 14.71 -3.81 -4.52
CA GLU A 150 14.45 -2.67 -5.41
C GLU A 150 13.11 -1.99 -5.10
N ALA A 151 12.06 -2.78 -4.89
CA ALA A 151 10.73 -2.23 -4.63
C ALA A 151 10.65 -1.52 -3.26
N MET A 152 11.45 -1.95 -2.29
CA MET A 152 11.60 -1.26 -1.00
C MET A 152 12.38 0.04 -1.15
N ASP A 153 13.41 0.08 -1.99
CA ASP A 153 14.12 1.31 -2.34
C ASP A 153 13.22 2.30 -3.09
N CYS A 154 12.47 1.83 -4.08
CA CYS A 154 11.44 2.63 -4.76
C CYS A 154 10.42 3.21 -3.76
N THR A 155 10.05 2.42 -2.75
CA THR A 155 9.15 2.82 -1.67
C THR A 155 9.76 3.94 -0.81
N ILE A 156 11.06 3.89 -0.52
CA ILE A 156 11.81 4.94 0.18
C ILE A 156 11.88 6.22 -0.67
N GLU A 157 12.23 6.10 -1.94
CA GLU A 157 12.41 7.23 -2.84
C GLU A 157 11.09 7.95 -3.16
N ALA A 158 10.01 7.21 -3.35
CA ALA A 158 8.68 7.78 -3.51
C ALA A 158 8.28 8.63 -2.30
N ARG A 159 8.61 8.20 -1.07
CA ARG A 159 8.33 9.03 0.12
C ARG A 159 9.15 10.30 0.15
N ARG A 160 10.45 10.23 -0.17
CA ARG A 160 11.33 11.41 -0.24
C ARG A 160 10.82 12.46 -1.21
N THR A 161 10.22 12.03 -2.31
CA THR A 161 9.73 12.92 -3.37
C THR A 161 8.31 13.41 -3.14
N LEU A 162 7.44 12.59 -2.54
CA LEU A 162 6.02 12.90 -2.38
C LEU A 162 5.71 13.60 -1.05
N VAL A 163 6.44 13.32 0.03
CA VAL A 163 6.12 13.79 1.38
C VAL A 163 6.93 15.05 1.71
N ASN A 164 6.29 16.21 1.58
CA ASN A 164 6.93 17.50 1.86
C ASN A 164 6.89 17.91 3.35
N ASP A 165 5.98 17.31 4.12
CA ASP A 165 5.84 17.57 5.55
C ASP A 165 6.87 16.75 6.34
N ASN A 166 7.76 17.43 7.07
CA ASN A 166 8.88 16.80 7.74
C ASN A 166 8.44 15.81 8.83
N ASP A 167 7.40 16.13 9.59
CA ASP A 167 6.93 15.28 10.69
C ASP A 167 6.30 14.00 10.12
N ARG A 168 5.50 14.10 9.06
CA ARG A 168 4.94 12.94 8.34
C ARG A 168 6.03 12.12 7.66
N TYR A 169 7.04 12.77 7.10
CA TYR A 169 8.17 12.07 6.47
C TYR A 169 8.94 11.25 7.49
N GLU A 170 9.25 11.82 8.65
CA GLU A 170 9.96 11.14 9.73
C GLU A 170 9.13 10.00 10.35
N GLU A 171 7.84 10.23 10.59
CA GLU A 171 6.91 9.19 11.06
C GLU A 171 6.91 7.99 10.12
N LEU A 172 6.64 8.24 8.83
CA LEU A 172 6.62 7.19 7.82
C LEU A 172 7.98 6.52 7.70
N SER A 173 9.08 7.29 7.65
CA SER A 173 10.43 6.73 7.53
C SER A 173 10.79 5.82 8.70
N THR A 174 10.40 6.19 9.92
CA THR A 174 10.59 5.38 11.12
C THR A 174 9.85 4.04 11.01
N ILE A 175 8.58 4.06 10.58
CA ILE A 175 7.81 2.83 10.34
C ILE A 175 8.54 1.95 9.30
N CYS A 176 9.04 2.57 8.23
CA CYS A 176 9.65 1.86 7.12
C CYS A 176 10.97 1.18 7.51
N VAL A 177 11.86 1.91 8.17
CA VAL A 177 13.14 1.38 8.66
C VAL A 177 12.89 0.28 9.68
N SER A 178 12.01 0.51 10.66
CA SER A 178 11.71 -0.50 11.68
C SER A 178 11.13 -1.79 11.09
N ARG A 179 10.26 -1.69 10.07
CA ARG A 179 9.69 -2.86 9.39
C ARG A 179 10.70 -3.53 8.46
N TRP A 180 11.54 -2.77 7.77
CA TRP A 180 12.61 -3.33 6.95
C TRP A 180 13.61 -4.09 7.81
N ASP A 181 14.13 -3.50 8.88
CA ASP A 181 15.06 -4.15 9.81
C ASP A 181 14.52 -5.46 10.40
N ALA A 182 13.21 -5.51 10.66
CA ALA A 182 12.57 -6.70 11.22
C ALA A 182 12.39 -7.85 10.22
N TYR A 183 12.28 -7.55 8.92
CA TYR A 183 11.90 -8.52 7.88
C TYR A 183 12.97 -8.74 6.82
N TYR A 184 13.94 -7.83 6.73
CA TYR A 184 15.08 -7.93 5.86
C TYR A 184 15.85 -9.21 6.16
N SER A 185 16.42 -9.75 5.10
CA SER A 185 17.26 -10.91 5.13
C SER A 185 18.34 -10.71 4.09
N PRO A 186 19.59 -11.13 4.36
CA PRO A 186 20.65 -11.16 3.36
C PRO A 186 20.25 -11.83 2.03
N LEU A 187 19.25 -12.71 2.04
CA LEU A 187 18.70 -13.33 0.84
C LEU A 187 18.01 -12.33 -0.10
N HIS A 188 17.37 -11.27 0.42
CA HIS A 188 16.77 -10.24 -0.44
C HIS A 188 17.86 -9.49 -1.22
N ALA A 189 18.96 -9.15 -0.55
CA ALA A 189 20.14 -8.52 -1.17
C ALA A 189 20.81 -9.44 -2.20
N GLU A 190 21.06 -10.71 -1.84
CA GLU A 190 21.64 -11.69 -2.78
C GLU A 190 20.74 -11.87 -4.00
N ALA A 191 19.45 -12.11 -3.80
CA ALA A 191 18.52 -12.33 -4.90
C ALA A 191 18.44 -11.12 -5.82
N TYR A 192 18.40 -9.90 -5.26
CA TYR A 192 18.45 -8.67 -6.03
C TYR A 192 19.74 -8.54 -6.83
N MET A 193 20.90 -8.88 -6.25
CA MET A 193 22.18 -8.83 -6.97
C MET A 193 22.24 -9.84 -8.14
N LEU A 194 21.59 -10.99 -8.01
CA LEU A 194 21.57 -12.02 -9.05
C LEU A 194 20.54 -11.74 -10.16
N ASP A 195 19.74 -10.69 -10.02
CA ASP A 195 18.71 -10.34 -10.98
C ASP A 195 19.25 -9.42 -12.07
N LEU A 196 19.34 -9.96 -13.28
CA LEU A 196 19.84 -9.26 -14.46
C LEU A 196 18.87 -8.17 -14.95
N GLU A 197 17.62 -8.13 -14.49
CA GLU A 197 16.70 -7.04 -14.80
C GLU A 197 17.20 -5.70 -14.25
N PHE A 198 17.96 -5.74 -13.14
CA PHE A 198 18.45 -4.56 -12.43
C PHE A 198 19.95 -4.34 -12.60
N GLU A 199 20.57 -4.90 -13.64
CA GLU A 199 22.01 -4.77 -13.94
C GLU A 199 22.41 -3.29 -14.08
N ASP A 200 22.73 -2.68 -12.94
CA ASP A 200 23.06 -1.27 -12.72
C ASP A 200 24.21 -1.18 -11.69
N GLU A 201 24.95 -0.06 -11.69
CA GLU A 201 26.04 0.19 -10.75
C GLU A 201 25.59 0.03 -9.29
N LYS A 202 24.32 0.35 -8.98
CA LYS A 202 23.73 0.23 -7.63
C LYS A 202 23.88 -1.16 -7.01
N GLN A 203 23.67 -2.23 -7.78
CA GLN A 203 23.80 -3.61 -7.30
C GLN A 203 25.20 -3.93 -6.76
N TYR A 204 26.23 -3.20 -7.23
CA TYR A 204 27.63 -3.46 -6.91
C TYR A 204 28.24 -2.48 -5.91
N VAL A 205 27.59 -1.34 -5.65
CA VAL A 205 28.12 -0.29 -4.75
C VAL A 205 27.44 -0.22 -3.39
N ASP A 206 26.22 -0.74 -3.24
CA ASP A 206 25.51 -0.69 -1.96
C ASP A 206 26.16 -1.64 -0.92
N PRO A 207 26.63 -1.11 0.23
CA PRO A 207 27.21 -1.93 1.30
C PRO A 207 26.24 -2.96 1.90
N GLU A 208 24.93 -2.67 1.97
CA GLU A 208 23.92 -3.61 2.48
C GLU A 208 23.80 -4.82 1.55
N ILE A 209 23.82 -4.58 0.23
CA ILE A 209 23.78 -5.63 -0.80
C ILE A 209 25.04 -6.49 -0.75
N ALA A 210 26.22 -5.85 -0.77
CA ALA A 210 27.51 -6.55 -0.74
C ALA A 210 27.68 -7.38 0.54
N ASN A 211 27.29 -6.83 1.70
CA ASN A 211 27.31 -7.55 2.96
C ASN A 211 26.30 -8.70 2.98
N GLY A 212 25.12 -8.51 2.38
CA GLY A 212 24.11 -9.54 2.22
C GLY A 212 24.65 -10.77 1.48
N LEU A 213 25.25 -10.56 0.30
CA LEU A 213 25.90 -11.65 -0.46
C LEU A 213 26.98 -12.35 0.36
N ARG A 214 27.87 -11.58 1.01
CA ARG A 214 28.97 -12.14 1.81
C ARG A 214 28.44 -13.09 2.90
N ILE A 215 27.39 -12.69 3.62
CA ILE A 215 26.77 -13.51 4.68
C ILE A 215 26.21 -14.81 4.10
N ILE A 216 25.58 -14.75 2.92
CA ILE A 216 25.04 -15.95 2.28
C ILE A 216 26.17 -16.90 1.82
N LEU A 217 27.21 -16.36 1.17
CA LEU A 217 28.37 -17.15 0.74
C LEU A 217 29.08 -17.82 1.91
N GLU A 218 29.30 -17.11 3.02
CA GLU A 218 29.88 -17.68 4.25
C GLU A 218 29.02 -18.81 4.83
N ARG A 219 27.70 -18.73 4.69
CA ARG A 219 26.77 -19.72 5.22
C ARG A 219 26.70 -20.99 4.38
N PHE A 220 26.64 -20.88 3.05
CA PHE A 220 26.52 -22.06 2.16
C PHE A 220 27.85 -22.61 1.68
N PHE A 221 28.88 -21.78 1.62
CA PHE A 221 30.22 -22.16 1.16
C PHE A 221 31.31 -21.67 2.13
N PRO A 222 31.28 -22.12 3.39
CA PRO A 222 32.22 -21.67 4.42
C PRO A 222 33.69 -21.92 4.06
N ASP A 223 33.98 -22.98 3.29
CA ASP A 223 35.35 -23.36 2.90
C ASP A 223 35.95 -22.46 1.79
N SER A 224 35.12 -21.73 1.05
CA SER A 224 35.58 -20.83 -0.02
C SER A 224 35.82 -19.39 0.42
N VAL A 225 35.35 -18.99 1.61
CA VAL A 225 35.57 -17.63 2.16
C VAL A 225 36.80 -17.57 3.06
N ALA A 226 37.36 -18.72 3.47
CA ALA A 226 38.52 -18.84 4.36
C ALA A 226 39.89 -18.79 3.65
N ARG A 227 39.97 -18.43 2.36
CA ARG A 227 41.22 -18.37 1.58
C ARG A 227 41.53 -16.96 1.09
#